data_AF-A0A1G3XS44-F1
#
_entry.id   AF-A0A1G3XS44-F1
#
_cell.length_a   1.000
_cell.length_b   1.000
_cell.length_c   1.000
_cell.angle_alpha   90.00
_cell.angle_beta   90.00
_cell.angle_gamma   90.00
#
_symmetry.space_group_name_H-M   'P 1'
#
loop_
_entity.id
_entity.type
_entity.pdbx_description
1 polymer ?
#
loop_
_entity_poly.entity_id
_entity_poly.type
_entity_poly.pdbx_seq_one_letter_code
_entity_poly.pdbx_strand_id
1 'polypeptide(L)'
;MILTNERIILRHPHALGLKKDYTDYNYQDIANVVLDRGILRSTIQLILRFGGEPLLLNDIPNSQAEEAYGIIRENVARYRAPFTAGYTDLPPRERERKIVENDVKEAHYDDVCPKCGARVGAGQRCYSNCGEPLQHVHP
;
A
#
# COMPACT_ATOMS: atom_id res chain seq x y z
N MET A 1 -17.00 -12.23 -5.69
CA MET A 1 -15.76 -11.76 -5.04
C MET A 1 -15.87 -12.00 -3.56
N ILE A 2 -14.76 -12.33 -2.89
CA ILE A 2 -14.67 -12.44 -1.44
C ILE A 2 -13.57 -11.49 -0.97
N LEU A 3 -13.91 -10.62 -0.02
CA LEU A 3 -12.95 -9.73 0.63
C LEU A 3 -12.53 -10.34 1.96
N THR A 4 -11.22 -10.48 2.15
CA THR A 4 -10.66 -10.90 3.44
C THR A 4 -9.84 -9.76 4.02
N ASN A 5 -9.18 -9.99 5.15
CA ASN A 5 -8.27 -9.03 5.75
C ASN A 5 -6.95 -8.91 4.99
N GLU A 6 -6.50 -9.95 4.27
CA GLU A 6 -5.18 -9.95 3.60
C GLU A 6 -5.26 -9.84 2.09
N ARG A 7 -6.34 -10.37 1.50
CA ARG A 7 -6.45 -10.57 0.06
C ARG A 7 -7.89 -10.42 -0.46
N ILE A 8 -7.98 -10.08 -1.74
CA ILE A 8 -9.19 -10.12 -2.53
C ILE A 8 -9.17 -11.42 -3.33
N ILE A 9 -10.24 -12.21 -3.21
CA ILE A 9 -10.37 -13.49 -3.93
C ILE A 9 -11.46 -13.35 -4.99
N LEU A 10 -11.07 -13.48 -6.24
CA LEU A 10 -11.98 -13.49 -7.39
C LEU A 10 -12.26 -14.93 -7.81
N ARG A 11 -13.55 -15.23 -8.01
CA ARG A 11 -14.01 -16.53 -8.50
C ARG A 11 -14.50 -16.33 -9.92
N HIS A 12 -13.94 -17.08 -10.85
CA HIS A 12 -14.35 -17.07 -12.25
C HIS A 12 -15.38 -18.18 -12.48
N PRO A 13 -16.66 -17.84 -12.75
CA PRO A 13 -17.66 -18.85 -13.09
C PRO A 13 -17.44 -19.32 -14.54
N HIS A 14 -17.05 -20.58 -14.74
CA HIS A 14 -17.03 -21.20 -16.06
C HIS A 14 -18.39 -21.82 -16.36
N ALA A 15 -18.92 -21.55 -17.57
CA ALA A 15 -20.32 -21.81 -17.92
C ALA A 15 -20.72 -23.30 -18.01
N LEU A 16 -19.81 -24.26 -17.76
CA LEU A 16 -20.06 -25.69 -17.98
C LEU A 16 -19.44 -26.60 -16.90
N GLY A 17 -19.35 -26.15 -15.64
CA GLY A 17 -19.00 -27.01 -14.49
C GLY A 17 -17.58 -27.60 -14.47
N LEU A 18 -16.81 -27.41 -15.53
CA LEU A 18 -15.43 -27.85 -15.69
C LEU A 18 -14.50 -26.83 -15.02
N LYS A 19 -14.25 -27.07 -13.74
CA LYS A 19 -13.29 -26.39 -12.87
C LYS A 19 -13.65 -24.94 -12.49
N LYS A 20 -13.60 -24.67 -11.18
CA LYS A 20 -13.73 -23.32 -10.62
C LYS A 20 -12.32 -22.75 -10.52
N ASP A 21 -12.06 -21.63 -11.17
CA ASP A 21 -10.79 -20.94 -11.06
C ASP A 21 -10.90 -19.77 -10.07
N TYR A 22 -9.87 -19.63 -9.24
CA TYR A 22 -9.74 -18.60 -8.22
C TYR A 22 -8.47 -17.79 -8.50
N THR A 23 -8.56 -16.49 -8.33
CA THR A 23 -7.42 -15.59 -8.43
C THR A 23 -7.38 -14.69 -7.22
N ASP A 24 -6.21 -14.64 -6.59
CA ASP A 24 -5.99 -13.94 -5.33
C ASP A 24 -5.13 -12.70 -5.58
N TYR A 25 -5.49 -11.57 -4.98
CA TYR A 25 -4.73 -10.33 -5.02
C TYR A 25 -4.46 -9.85 -3.60
N ASN A 26 -3.19 -9.70 -3.24
CA ASN A 26 -2.79 -9.17 -1.93
C ASN A 26 -3.00 -7.65 -1.90
N TYR A 27 -3.53 -7.10 -0.80
CA TYR A 27 -3.66 -5.64 -0.66
C TYR A 27 -2.30 -4.92 -0.70
N GLN A 28 -1.20 -5.59 -0.36
CA GLN A 28 0.16 -5.07 -0.51
C GLN A 28 0.55 -4.83 -1.97
N ASP A 29 -0.08 -5.51 -2.93
CA ASP A 29 0.23 -5.34 -4.35
C ASP A 29 -0.58 -4.21 -4.99
N ILE A 30 -1.50 -3.60 -4.23
CA ILE A 30 -2.41 -2.55 -4.71
C ILE A 30 -1.82 -1.16 -4.41
N ALA A 31 -1.56 -0.41 -5.48
CA ALA A 31 -1.02 0.94 -5.49
C ALA A 31 -2.07 2.03 -5.38
N ASN A 32 -3.31 1.78 -5.82
CA ASN A 32 -4.46 2.68 -5.64
C ASN A 32 -5.78 1.95 -5.95
N VAL A 33 -6.89 2.55 -5.52
CA VAL A 33 -8.25 2.05 -5.76
C VAL A 33 -9.12 3.21 -6.22
N VAL A 34 -9.89 2.99 -7.30
CA VAL A 34 -10.83 3.97 -7.84
C VAL A 34 -12.21 3.33 -7.96
N LEU A 35 -13.25 4.02 -7.51
CA LEU A 35 -14.63 3.61 -7.71
C LEU A 35 -15.22 4.44 -8.86
N ASP A 36 -15.61 3.77 -9.93
CA ASP A 36 -16.39 4.35 -11.01
C ASP A 36 -17.85 3.95 -10.85
N ARG A 37 -18.71 4.93 -10.60
CA ARG A 37 -20.14 4.70 -10.33
C ARG A 37 -20.95 4.93 -11.60
N GLY A 38 -21.43 3.86 -12.20
CA GLY A 38 -22.40 3.93 -13.29
C GLY A 38 -23.84 4.11 -12.78
N ILE A 39 -24.75 4.28 -13.74
CA ILE A 39 -26.18 4.52 -13.47
C ILE A 39 -26.82 3.32 -12.74
N LEU A 40 -26.48 2.10 -13.12
CA LEU A 40 -27.05 0.87 -12.55
C LEU A 40 -26.01 0.00 -11.82
N ARG A 41 -24.78 -0.02 -12.33
CA ARG A 41 -23.68 -0.83 -11.81
C ARG A 41 -22.42 0.01 -11.76
N SER A 42 -21.55 -0.32 -10.82
CA SER A 42 -20.26 0.30 -10.62
C SER A 42 -19.13 -0.67 -11.00
N THR A 43 -17.97 -0.06 -11.26
CA THR A 43 -16.70 -0.75 -11.44
C THR A 43 -15.71 -0.26 -10.38
N ILE A 44 -15.01 -1.18 -9.72
CA ILE A 44 -13.87 -0.83 -8.87
C ILE A 44 -12.58 -1.15 -9.64
N GLN A 45 -11.74 -0.15 -9.83
CA GLN A 45 -10.44 -0.29 -10.50
C GLN A 45 -9.34 -0.41 -9.44
N LEU A 46 -8.56 -1.49 -9.51
CA LEU A 46 -7.43 -1.75 -8.64
C LEU A 46 -6.15 -1.53 -9.44
N ILE A 47 -5.44 -0.44 -9.11
CA ILE A 47 -4.17 -0.09 -9.74
C ILE A 47 -3.08 -0.86 -9.01
N LEU A 48 -2.33 -1.72 -9.72
CA LEU A 48 -1.30 -2.59 -9.15
C LEU A 48 0.06 -1.90 -9.08
N ARG A 49 0.91 -2.27 -8.12
CA ARG A 49 2.25 -1.68 -7.91
C ARG A 49 3.28 -2.08 -8.94
N PHE A 50 3.19 -3.29 -9.48
CA PHE A 50 4.16 -3.83 -10.45
C PHE A 50 3.95 -3.30 -11.88
N GLY A 51 3.02 -2.35 -12.07
CA GLY A 51 2.61 -1.84 -13.37
C GLY A 51 1.68 -2.79 -14.11
N GLY A 52 1.22 -2.36 -15.29
CA GLY A 52 0.26 -3.08 -16.12
C GLY A 52 -1.15 -2.49 -16.08
N GLU A 53 -2.08 -3.19 -16.74
CA GLU A 53 -3.48 -2.79 -16.78
C GLU A 53 -4.13 -2.89 -15.39
N PRO A 54 -4.96 -1.91 -14.98
CA PRO A 54 -5.72 -1.99 -13.75
C PRO A 54 -6.61 -3.23 -13.73
N LEU A 55 -6.70 -3.90 -12.58
CA LEU A 55 -7.66 -4.96 -12.38
C LEU A 55 -9.06 -4.35 -12.19
N LEU A 56 -9.97 -4.69 -13.09
CA LEU A 56 -11.34 -4.18 -13.10
C LEU A 56 -12.30 -5.16 -12.43
N LEU A 57 -12.91 -4.73 -11.34
CA LEU A 57 -14.02 -5.42 -10.70
C LEU A 57 -15.32 -4.81 -11.21
N ASN A 58 -15.81 -5.33 -12.33
CA ASN A 58 -16.98 -4.80 -13.04
C ASN A 58 -18.29 -5.39 -12.53
N ASP A 59 -19.39 -4.82 -13.02
CA ASP A 59 -20.75 -5.32 -12.82
C ASP A 59 -21.09 -5.52 -11.35
N ILE A 60 -20.78 -4.55 -10.48
CA ILE A 60 -21.15 -4.61 -9.06
C ILE A 60 -22.37 -3.71 -8.83
N PRO A 61 -23.43 -4.17 -8.12
CA PRO A 61 -24.51 -3.28 -7.70
C PRO A 61 -23.96 -2.10 -6.90
N ASN A 62 -24.47 -0.88 -7.16
CA ASN A 62 -23.88 0.36 -6.62
C ASN A 62 -23.67 0.35 -5.10
N SER A 63 -24.64 -0.16 -4.33
CA SER A 63 -24.53 -0.26 -2.87
C SER A 63 -23.40 -1.19 -2.42
N GLN A 64 -23.29 -2.36 -3.06
CA GLN A 64 -22.23 -3.32 -2.76
C GLN A 64 -20.86 -2.80 -3.21
N ALA A 65 -20.81 -2.02 -4.28
CA ALA A 65 -19.57 -1.42 -4.77
C ALA A 65 -19.02 -0.36 -3.81
N GLU A 66 -19.89 0.47 -3.23
CA GLU A 66 -19.50 1.45 -2.20
C GLU A 66 -18.95 0.77 -0.94
N GLU A 67 -19.65 -0.27 -0.45
CA GLU A 67 -19.22 -1.05 0.70
C GLU A 67 -17.87 -1.74 0.43
N ALA A 68 -17.76 -2.43 -0.71
CA ALA A 68 -16.52 -3.09 -1.11
C ALA A 68 -15.38 -2.08 -1.28
N TYR A 69 -15.63 -0.92 -1.89
CA TYR A 69 -14.63 0.13 -2.03
C TYR A 69 -14.13 0.62 -0.66
N GLY A 70 -15.02 0.82 0.31
CA GLY A 70 -14.65 1.20 1.68
C GLY A 70 -13.71 0.18 2.32
N ILE A 71 -14.09 -1.11 2.29
CA ILE A 71 -13.30 -2.21 2.86
C ILE A 71 -11.93 -2.33 2.18
N ILE A 72 -11.90 -2.29 0.85
CA ILE A 72 -10.64 -2.41 0.10
C ILE A 72 -9.74 -1.22 0.41
N ARG A 73 -10.27 0.01 0.42
CA ARG A 73 -9.48 1.22 0.70
C ARG A 73 -8.90 1.20 2.12
N GLU A 74 -9.68 0.74 3.10
CA GLU A 74 -9.21 0.58 4.48
C GLU A 74 -8.05 -0.41 4.55
N ASN A 75 -8.18 -1.60 3.96
CA ASN A 75 -7.11 -2.60 3.99
C ASN A 75 -5.88 -2.13 3.22
N VAL A 76 -6.04 -1.49 2.05
CA VAL A 76 -4.91 -0.90 1.32
C VAL A 76 -4.18 0.14 2.16
N ALA A 77 -4.89 0.99 2.92
CA ALA A 77 -4.26 1.94 3.83
C ALA A 77 -3.52 1.23 4.98
N ARG A 78 -4.13 0.19 5.56
CA ARG A 78 -3.55 -0.66 6.61
C ARG A 78 -2.23 -1.29 6.19
N TYR A 79 -2.13 -1.77 4.95
CA TYR A 79 -0.92 -2.38 4.41
C TYR A 79 0.09 -1.39 3.82
N ARG A 80 -0.29 -0.11 3.62
CA ARG A 80 0.64 0.96 3.25
C ARG A 80 1.35 1.56 4.45
N ALA A 81 0.67 1.63 5.59
CA ALA A 81 1.25 2.06 6.85
C ALA A 81 1.53 0.80 7.68
N PRO A 82 2.68 0.12 7.51
CA PRO A 82 3.01 -1.08 8.28
C PRO A 82 3.06 -0.84 9.80
N PHE A 83 2.84 0.39 10.24
CA PHE A 83 3.02 0.81 11.61
C PHE A 83 1.78 1.27 12.35
N THR A 84 0.77 1.80 11.65
CA THR A 84 -0.41 2.36 12.33
C THR A 84 -1.44 1.29 12.64
N ALA A 85 -1.43 0.19 11.87
CA ALA A 85 -2.38 -0.91 11.99
C ALA A 85 -2.27 -1.70 13.31
N GLY A 86 -1.09 -1.70 13.95
CA GLY A 86 -0.85 -2.44 15.21
C GLY A 86 -1.21 -1.67 16.49
N TYR A 87 -1.67 -0.42 16.38
CA TYR A 87 -1.94 0.45 17.53
C TYR A 87 -3.41 0.84 17.70
N THR A 88 -4.31 0.33 16.84
CA THR A 88 -5.74 0.68 16.89
C THR A 88 -6.38 0.34 18.23
N ASP A 89 -5.88 -0.68 18.93
CA ASP A 89 -6.37 -1.11 20.25
C ASP A 89 -5.59 -0.53 21.44
N LEU A 90 -4.58 0.30 21.19
CA LEU A 90 -3.81 0.94 22.26
C LEU A 90 -4.48 2.25 22.72
N PRO A 91 -4.48 2.53 24.04
CA PRO A 91 -4.91 3.81 24.57
C PRO A 91 -4.05 4.97 24.01
N PRO A 92 -4.60 6.19 23.88
CA PRO A 92 -3.98 7.29 23.13
C PRO A 92 -2.52 7.58 23.51
N ARG A 93 -2.19 7.54 24.80
CA ARG A 93 -0.84 7.80 25.33
C ARG A 93 0.21 6.77 24.89
N GLU A 94 -0.17 5.51 24.76
CA GLU A 94 0.77 4.46 24.33
C GLU A 94 0.97 4.48 22.83
N ARG A 95 -0.06 4.87 22.07
CA ARG A 95 0.00 5.07 20.62
C ARG A 95 0.98 6.20 20.26
N GLU A 96 0.86 7.35 20.91
CA GLU A 96 1.76 8.50 20.70
C GLU A 96 3.22 8.12 20.98
N ARG A 97 3.48 7.42 22.08
CA ARG A 97 4.84 7.01 22.46
C ARG A 97 5.48 6.07 21.42
N LYS A 98 4.73 5.10 20.90
CA LYS A 98 5.25 4.14 19.91
C LYS A 98 5.43 4.76 18.52
N ILE A 99 4.59 5.71 18.12
CA ILE A 99 4.78 6.48 16.88
C ILE A 99 6.10 7.25 16.97
N VAL A 100 6.29 8.04 18.04
CA VAL A 100 7.52 8.83 18.24
C VAL A 100 8.76 7.94 18.30
N GLU A 101 8.72 6.83 19.05
CA GLU A 101 9.89 5.95 19.20
C GLU A 101 10.40 5.42 17.88
N ASN A 102 9.50 5.11 16.97
CA ASN A 102 9.88 4.46 15.75
C ASN A 102 10.05 5.42 14.56
N ASP A 103 9.39 6.60 14.54
CA ASP A 103 9.77 7.70 13.64
C ASP A 103 11.25 8.08 13.83
N VAL A 104 11.71 8.05 15.09
CA VAL A 104 13.13 8.25 15.44
C VAL A 104 14.01 7.13 14.89
N LYS A 105 13.53 5.88 14.80
CA LYS A 105 14.31 4.76 14.25
C LYS A 105 14.43 4.82 12.72
N GLU A 106 13.38 5.29 12.03
CA GLU A 106 13.37 5.42 10.57
C GLU A 106 14.31 6.55 10.11
N ALA A 107 14.26 7.71 10.77
CA ALA A 107 15.19 8.82 10.51
C ALA A 107 16.66 8.44 10.74
N HIS A 108 16.94 7.48 11.64
CA HIS A 108 18.30 7.05 11.93
C HIS A 108 18.90 6.09 10.87
N TYR A 109 18.08 5.41 10.07
CA TYR A 109 18.56 4.46 9.08
C TYR A 109 18.94 5.13 7.75
N ASP A 110 18.21 6.19 7.36
CA ASP A 110 18.39 6.84 6.06
C ASP A 110 19.48 7.93 6.04
N ASP A 111 19.98 8.34 7.20
CA ASP A 111 20.89 9.47 7.34
C ASP A 111 22.35 9.08 7.58
N VAL A 112 22.75 7.80 7.48
CA VAL A 112 24.14 7.39 7.73
C VAL A 112 24.69 6.52 6.60
N CYS A 113 25.78 6.95 5.97
CA CYS A 113 26.40 6.17 4.89
C CYS A 113 27.01 4.86 5.46
N PRO A 114 26.61 3.67 4.96
CA PRO A 114 27.02 2.37 5.52
C PRO A 114 28.50 2.05 5.28
N LYS A 115 29.18 2.81 4.42
CA LYS A 115 30.60 2.63 4.09
C LYS A 115 31.54 3.36 5.05
N CYS A 116 31.15 4.54 5.56
CA CYS A 116 32.03 5.41 6.35
C CYS A 116 31.40 6.02 7.60
N GLY A 117 30.09 5.84 7.84
CA GLY A 117 29.41 6.38 9.01
C GLY A 117 29.12 7.87 8.98
N ALA A 118 29.38 8.56 7.86
CA ALA A 118 29.07 9.98 7.72
C ALA A 118 27.55 10.23 7.61
N ARG A 119 27.08 11.36 8.14
CA ARG A 119 25.67 11.74 8.03
C ARG A 119 25.34 12.20 6.60
N VAL A 120 24.32 11.63 5.98
CA VAL A 120 23.79 12.04 4.66
C VAL A 120 22.44 12.72 4.86
N GLY A 121 22.15 13.79 4.12
CA GLY A 121 20.85 14.45 4.19
C GLY A 121 19.78 13.67 3.42
N ALA A 122 18.53 13.78 3.83
CA ALA A 122 17.38 13.17 3.18
C ALA A 122 17.39 13.37 1.65
N GLY A 123 17.44 12.27 0.90
CA GLY A 123 17.47 12.27 -0.58
C GLY A 123 18.86 12.30 -1.22
N GLN A 124 19.94 12.29 -0.44
CA GLN A 124 21.31 12.24 -0.97
C GLN A 124 21.83 10.79 -1.08
N ARG A 125 22.55 10.50 -2.17
CA ARG A 125 23.21 9.21 -2.38
C ARG A 125 24.69 9.31 -2.03
N CYS A 126 25.22 8.33 -1.31
CA CYS A 126 26.65 8.24 -1.01
C CYS A 126 27.41 8.02 -2.33
N TYR A 127 28.20 9.01 -2.80
CA TYR A 127 29.01 8.87 -4.01
C TYR A 127 30.13 7.84 -3.81
N SER A 128 30.67 7.34 -4.93
CA SER A 128 31.64 6.25 -5.00
C SER A 128 32.93 6.44 -4.18
N ASN A 129 33.33 7.69 -3.90
CA ASN A 129 34.42 8.03 -2.98
C ASN A 129 33.88 8.66 -1.69
N CYS A 130 34.04 7.95 -0.58
CA CYS A 130 33.66 8.38 0.75
C CYS A 130 34.74 9.30 1.34
N GLY A 131 34.40 10.56 1.68
CA GLY A 131 35.29 11.46 2.44
C GLY A 131 35.40 12.93 2.00
N GLU A 132 34.69 13.39 0.97
CA GLU A 132 34.74 14.82 0.56
C GLU A 132 33.46 15.60 0.93
N PRO A 133 33.59 16.88 1.34
CA PRO A 133 32.44 17.74 1.61
C PRO A 133 31.66 18.04 0.33
N LEU A 134 30.33 17.95 0.42
CA LEU A 134 29.40 18.20 -0.67
C LEU A 134 29.54 19.64 -1.19
N GLN A 135 29.98 19.81 -2.44
CA GLN A 135 29.73 21.04 -3.17
C GLN A 135 28.23 21.11 -3.50
N HIS A 136 27.57 22.15 -2.99
CA HIS A 136 26.16 22.44 -3.28
C HIS A 136 25.95 22.53 -4.79
N VAL A 137 25.15 21.63 -5.35
CA VAL A 137 24.61 21.79 -6.72
C VAL A 137 23.32 22.58 -6.59
N HIS A 138 23.37 23.87 -6.93
CA HIS A 138 22.18 24.69 -7.18
C HIS A 138 21.61 24.37 -8.58
N PRO A 139 20.30 24.64 -8.80
CA PRO A 139 19.52 24.12 -9.93
C PRO A 139 20.02 24.53 -11.32
#